data_AF-X0Y4N5-F1
#
_entry.id   AF-X0Y4N5-F1
#
_cell.length_a   1.000
_cell.length_b   1.000
_cell.length_c   1.000
_cell.angle_alpha   90.00
_cell.angle_beta   90.00
_cell.angle_gamma   90.00
#
_symmetry.space_group_name_H-M   'P 1'
#
loop_
_entity.id
_entity.type
_entity.pdbx_description
1 polymer ?
#
loop_
_entity_poly.entity_id
_entity_poly.type
_entity_poly.pdbx_seq_one_letter_code
_entity_poly.pdbx_strand_id
1 'polypeptide(L)'
;EGIDNVDYVIAVISKSSIQSEWVKRELDVAMNIEIEQKEVFVLPILIDDVDLPGFLKGKLFADFRNNEFYDKELEKVLQKLGPAQEPPSYTKEEFEKLKTEYEEAKAFVDFYLHTTEQHMKIKSEQRSPEVQSKIDKANIEYPEFVHINNAYAFEVGGIVVTLNYLLWALDKSIKRGGHPLEALLTIENKWLETQIMLKAYSDYLRLD
;
A
#
# COMPACT_ATOMS: atom_id res chain seq x y z
N GLU A 1 -11.96 -2.42 -0.86
CA GLU A 1 -11.46 -3.63 -1.55
C GLU A 1 -10.51 -4.45 -0.66
N GLY A 2 -10.81 -4.58 0.65
CA GLY A 2 -9.89 -5.23 1.60
C GLY A 2 -10.39 -6.55 2.18
N ILE A 3 -11.72 -6.76 2.23
CA ILE A 3 -12.34 -7.92 2.89
C ILE A 3 -12.75 -9.01 1.90
N ASP A 4 -12.87 -8.70 0.61
CA ASP A 4 -13.44 -9.63 -0.39
C ASP A 4 -12.51 -10.82 -0.77
N ASN A 5 -11.26 -10.84 -0.26
CA ASN A 5 -10.23 -11.82 -0.62
C ASN A 5 -9.41 -12.34 0.57
N VAL A 6 -9.93 -12.23 1.80
CA VAL A 6 -9.26 -12.76 3.01
C VAL A 6 -9.94 -14.06 3.44
N ASP A 7 -9.19 -15.00 4.02
CA ASP A 7 -9.76 -16.23 4.60
C ASP A 7 -10.28 -16.00 6.03
N TYR A 8 -9.64 -15.08 6.77
CA TYR A 8 -9.99 -14.74 8.15
C TYR A 8 -9.79 -13.25 8.42
N VAL A 9 -10.66 -12.67 9.25
CA VAL A 9 -10.52 -11.33 9.82
C VAL A 9 -10.28 -11.44 11.31
N ILE A 10 -9.15 -10.93 11.78
CA ILE A 10 -8.85 -10.85 13.22
C ILE A 10 -9.34 -9.50 13.76
N ALA A 11 -10.34 -9.53 14.62
CA ALA A 11 -10.90 -8.34 15.23
C ALA A 11 -10.26 -8.11 16.62
N VAL A 12 -9.35 -7.15 16.72
CA VAL A 12 -8.74 -6.78 18.00
C VAL A 12 -9.68 -5.86 18.77
N ILE A 13 -10.23 -6.37 19.86
CA ILE A 13 -11.20 -5.72 20.73
C ILE A 13 -10.49 -5.06 21.91
N SER A 14 -10.47 -3.74 21.89
CA SER A 14 -9.88 -2.86 22.89
C SER A 14 -10.85 -1.73 23.21
N LYS A 15 -10.59 -0.96 24.28
CA LYS A 15 -11.41 0.22 24.62
C LYS A 15 -11.51 1.21 23.45
N SER A 16 -10.39 1.41 22.75
CA SER A 16 -10.33 2.31 21.59
C SER A 16 -11.08 1.74 20.38
N SER A 17 -11.02 0.43 20.16
CA SER A 17 -11.63 -0.19 18.97
C SER A 17 -13.15 -0.24 19.07
N ILE A 18 -13.72 -0.50 20.26
CA ILE A 18 -15.17 -0.47 20.47
C ILE A 18 -15.79 0.93 20.42
N GLN A 19 -14.99 1.99 20.61
CA GLN A 19 -15.43 3.38 20.54
C GLN A 19 -15.34 3.96 19.12
N SER A 20 -14.60 3.31 18.22
CA SER A 20 -14.40 3.77 16.85
C SER A 20 -15.60 3.41 15.96
N GLU A 21 -16.30 4.43 15.45
CA GLU A 21 -17.39 4.26 14.48
C GLU A 21 -16.91 3.59 13.18
N TRP A 22 -15.63 3.76 12.84
CA TRP A 22 -15.03 3.07 11.71
C TRP A 22 -14.87 1.57 12.00
N VAL A 23 -14.24 1.20 13.13
CA VAL A 23 -14.06 -0.23 13.47
C VAL A 23 -15.40 -0.96 13.58
N LYS A 24 -16.45 -0.31 14.11
CA LYS A 24 -17.79 -0.89 14.14
C LYS A 24 -18.32 -1.20 12.74
N ARG A 25 -18.15 -0.30 11.77
CA ARG A 25 -18.58 -0.51 10.39
C ARG A 25 -17.83 -1.65 9.71
N GLU A 26 -16.51 -1.75 9.87
CA GLU A 26 -15.75 -2.90 9.35
C GLU A 26 -16.25 -4.21 9.95
N LEU A 27 -16.45 -4.21 11.27
CA LEU A 27 -16.85 -5.40 11.99
C LEU A 27 -18.26 -5.84 11.57
N ASP A 28 -19.18 -4.91 11.36
CA ASP A 28 -20.52 -5.19 10.83
C ASP A 28 -20.45 -5.77 9.41
N VAL A 29 -19.59 -5.23 8.54
CA VAL A 29 -19.37 -5.75 7.18
C VAL A 29 -18.81 -7.18 7.24
N ALA A 30 -17.76 -7.39 8.02
CA ALA A 30 -17.12 -8.70 8.17
C ALA A 30 -18.09 -9.75 8.75
N MET A 31 -18.94 -9.35 9.71
CA MET A 31 -19.96 -10.23 10.28
C MET A 31 -21.08 -10.57 9.27
N ASN A 32 -21.47 -9.64 8.40
CA ASN A 32 -22.44 -9.94 7.35
C ASN A 32 -21.88 -10.96 6.34
N ILE A 33 -20.62 -10.80 5.93
CA ILE A 33 -19.92 -11.74 5.05
C ILE A 33 -19.87 -13.14 5.69
N GLU A 34 -19.57 -13.22 6.98
CA GLU A 34 -19.58 -14.48 7.71
C GLU A 34 -20.94 -15.20 7.67
N ILE A 35 -22.02 -14.44 7.87
CA ILE A 35 -23.39 -14.97 7.84
C ILE A 35 -23.73 -15.48 6.44
N GLU A 36 -23.33 -14.74 5.40
CA GLU A 36 -23.55 -15.11 4.01
C GLU A 36 -22.78 -16.37 3.61
N GLN A 37 -21.51 -16.48 4.03
CA GLN A 37 -20.62 -17.59 3.71
C GLN A 37 -20.86 -18.84 4.57
N LYS A 38 -21.51 -18.71 5.74
CA LYS A 38 -21.73 -19.79 6.73
C LYS A 38 -20.45 -20.46 7.24
N GLU A 39 -19.32 -19.79 7.13
CA GLU A 39 -18.03 -20.24 7.64
C GLU A 39 -17.52 -19.28 8.72
N VAL A 40 -16.59 -19.72 9.57
CA VAL A 40 -16.07 -18.87 10.66
C VAL A 40 -15.02 -17.92 10.08
N PHE A 41 -15.41 -16.68 9.84
CA PHE A 41 -14.59 -15.66 9.18
C PHE A 41 -13.93 -14.69 10.17
N VAL A 42 -14.67 -14.19 11.17
CA VAL A 42 -14.17 -13.20 12.13
C VAL A 42 -13.73 -13.86 13.45
N LEU A 43 -12.46 -13.69 13.80
CA LEU A 43 -11.82 -14.16 15.04
C LEU A 43 -11.61 -12.97 16.01
N PRO A 44 -12.46 -12.83 17.04
CA PRO A 44 -12.31 -11.78 18.03
C PRO A 44 -11.17 -12.07 19.02
N ILE A 45 -10.31 -11.09 19.21
CA ILE A 45 -9.19 -11.08 20.18
C ILE A 45 -9.46 -9.98 21.20
N LEU A 46 -9.61 -10.33 22.47
CA LEU A 46 -9.88 -9.37 23.54
C LEU A 46 -8.58 -8.98 24.24
N ILE A 47 -8.23 -7.69 24.23
CA ILE A 47 -7.02 -7.17 24.91
C ILE A 47 -7.32 -6.23 26.07
N ASP A 48 -8.52 -5.65 26.13
CA ASP A 48 -8.99 -4.82 27.24
C ASP A 48 -10.30 -5.34 27.83
N ASP A 49 -10.59 -4.98 29.08
CA ASP A 49 -11.91 -5.16 29.65
C ASP A 49 -12.91 -4.14 29.06
N VAL A 50 -13.87 -4.63 28.29
CA VAL A 50 -14.87 -3.83 27.56
C VAL A 50 -16.23 -4.52 27.51
N ASP A 51 -17.29 -3.72 27.43
CA ASP A 51 -18.64 -4.22 27.16
C ASP A 51 -18.75 -4.68 25.70
N LEU A 52 -18.74 -6.00 25.51
CA LEU A 52 -18.82 -6.60 24.18
C LEU A 52 -20.16 -6.26 23.49
N PRO A 53 -20.14 -5.82 22.23
CA PRO A 53 -21.33 -5.70 21.41
C PRO A 53 -22.12 -7.02 21.36
N GLY A 54 -23.44 -6.93 21.28
CA GLY A 54 -24.33 -8.10 21.35
C GLY A 54 -24.01 -9.19 20.32
N PHE A 55 -23.57 -8.80 19.11
CA PHE A 55 -23.20 -9.72 18.04
C PHE A 55 -21.88 -10.49 18.31
N LEU A 56 -21.02 -10.01 19.21
CA LEU A 56 -19.82 -10.74 19.64
C LEU A 56 -20.06 -11.66 20.84
N LYS A 57 -21.15 -11.48 21.61
CA LYS A 57 -21.40 -12.24 22.85
C LYS A 57 -21.58 -13.74 22.62
N GLY A 58 -22.03 -14.14 21.44
CA GLY A 58 -22.20 -15.55 21.06
C GLY A 58 -20.95 -16.19 20.45
N LYS A 59 -19.87 -15.43 20.26
CA LYS A 59 -18.66 -15.91 19.59
C LYS A 59 -17.60 -16.41 20.55
N LEU A 60 -16.82 -17.37 20.07
CA LEU A 60 -15.57 -17.75 20.71
C LEU A 60 -14.54 -16.65 20.43
N PHE A 61 -13.97 -16.09 21.51
CA PHE A 61 -12.87 -15.13 21.45
C PHE A 61 -11.62 -15.70 22.14
N ALA A 62 -10.47 -15.20 21.71
CA ALA A 62 -9.21 -15.39 22.43
C ALA A 62 -9.01 -14.23 23.40
N ASP A 63 -8.81 -14.53 24.69
CA ASP A 63 -8.77 -13.54 25.77
C ASP A 63 -7.34 -13.25 26.25
N PHE A 64 -6.72 -12.23 25.66
CA PHE A 64 -5.34 -11.84 25.95
C PHE A 64 -5.22 -10.82 27.10
N ARG A 65 -6.29 -10.57 27.85
CA ARG A 65 -6.25 -9.64 28.99
C ARG A 65 -5.33 -10.14 30.11
N ASN A 66 -5.13 -11.45 30.23
CA ASN A 66 -4.22 -12.05 31.20
C ASN A 66 -3.05 -12.76 30.51
N ASN A 67 -1.84 -12.23 30.73
CA ASN A 67 -0.61 -12.75 30.14
C ASN A 67 -0.28 -14.19 30.58
N GLU A 68 -0.77 -14.64 31.74
CA GLU A 68 -0.60 -16.03 32.19
C GLU A 68 -1.27 -17.06 31.27
N PHE A 69 -2.26 -16.64 30.47
CA PHE A 69 -2.96 -17.49 29.52
C PHE A 69 -2.54 -17.24 28.07
N TYR A 70 -1.53 -16.42 27.81
CA TYR A 70 -1.13 -16.02 26.47
C TYR A 70 -0.96 -17.21 25.51
N ASP A 71 -0.18 -18.21 25.89
CA ASP A 71 0.10 -19.38 25.03
C ASP A 71 -1.18 -20.18 24.72
N LYS A 72 -2.05 -20.35 25.72
CA LYS A 72 -3.32 -21.06 25.58
C LYS A 72 -4.28 -20.31 24.65
N GLU A 73 -4.35 -18.99 24.78
CA GLU A 73 -5.25 -18.15 23.97
C GLU A 73 -4.73 -17.98 22.55
N LEU A 74 -3.40 -17.90 22.37
CA LEU A 74 -2.73 -17.97 21.07
C LEU A 74 -3.00 -19.30 20.37
N GLU A 75 -2.93 -20.43 21.09
CA GLU A 75 -3.23 -21.74 20.53
C GLU A 75 -4.67 -21.81 19.97
N LYS A 76 -5.66 -21.20 20.63
CA LYS A 76 -7.04 -21.13 20.10
C LYS A 76 -7.11 -20.40 18.77
N VAL A 77 -6.33 -19.32 18.61
CA VAL A 77 -6.26 -18.56 17.35
C VAL A 77 -5.61 -19.41 16.27
N LEU A 78 -4.46 -20.04 16.58
CA LEU A 78 -3.72 -20.88 15.64
C LEU A 78 -4.52 -22.10 15.17
N GLN A 79 -5.26 -22.75 16.08
CA GLN A 79 -6.16 -23.87 15.74
C GLN A 79 -7.25 -23.46 14.74
N LYS A 80 -7.67 -22.18 14.75
CA LYS A 80 -8.65 -21.65 13.81
C LYS A 80 -8.05 -21.28 12.45
N LEU A 81 -6.84 -20.75 12.43
CA LEU A 81 -6.13 -20.42 11.18
C LEU A 81 -5.68 -21.66 10.41
N GLY A 82 -5.61 -22.81 11.07
CA GLY A 82 -5.16 -24.07 10.45
C GLY A 82 -3.63 -24.16 10.35
N PRO A 83 -3.10 -25.30 9.86
CA PRO A 83 -1.66 -25.43 9.64
C PRO A 83 -1.23 -24.45 8.55
N ALA A 84 -0.15 -23.70 8.81
CA ALA A 84 0.50 -22.93 7.76
C ALA A 84 0.87 -23.90 6.63
N GLN A 85 0.48 -23.58 5.39
CA GLN A 85 1.09 -24.26 4.26
C GLN A 85 2.60 -24.03 4.38
N GLU A 86 3.37 -25.10 4.50
CA GLU A 86 4.82 -24.96 4.49
C GLU A 86 5.19 -24.32 3.15
N PRO A 87 5.90 -23.18 3.14
CA PRO A 87 6.42 -22.64 1.91
C PRO A 87 7.29 -23.72 1.24
N PRO A 88 7.42 -23.70 -0.10
CA PRO A 88 8.23 -24.68 -0.81
C PRO A 88 9.61 -24.78 -0.15
N SER A 89 9.97 -25.99 0.27
CA SER A 89 11.24 -26.25 0.93
C SER A 89 12.33 -26.31 -0.13
N TYR A 90 13.27 -25.37 -0.07
CA TYR A 90 14.43 -25.32 -0.96
C TYR A 90 15.64 -25.96 -0.28
N THR A 91 16.43 -26.70 -1.04
CA THR A 91 17.77 -27.07 -0.60
C THR A 91 18.64 -25.81 -0.46
N LYS A 92 19.72 -25.91 0.33
CA LYS A 92 20.67 -24.79 0.48
C LYS A 92 21.26 -24.36 -0.86
N GLU A 93 21.56 -25.32 -1.74
CA GLU A 93 22.13 -25.05 -3.07
C GLU A 93 21.12 -24.33 -3.98
N GLU A 94 19.85 -24.76 -3.99
CA GLU A 94 18.78 -24.07 -4.72
C GLU A 94 18.59 -22.65 -4.19
N PHE A 95 18.61 -22.47 -2.87
CA PHE A 95 18.44 -21.15 -2.25
C PHE A 95 19.58 -20.19 -2.61
N GLU A 96 20.83 -20.64 -2.57
CA GLU A 96 21.98 -19.80 -2.98
C GLU A 96 21.91 -19.45 -4.47
N LYS A 97 21.43 -20.38 -5.31
CA LYS A 97 21.19 -20.10 -6.74
C LYS A 97 20.11 -19.04 -6.94
N LEU A 98 18.94 -19.21 -6.30
CA LEU A 98 17.83 -18.25 -6.31
C LEU A 98 18.27 -16.86 -5.84
N LYS A 99 19.07 -16.82 -4.77
CA LYS A 99 19.63 -15.58 -4.24
C LYS A 99 20.57 -14.90 -5.23
N THR A 100 21.42 -15.67 -5.91
CA THR A 100 22.31 -15.13 -6.94
C THR A 100 21.51 -14.56 -8.11
N GLU A 101 20.53 -15.31 -8.62
CA GLU A 101 19.62 -14.85 -9.69
C GLU A 101 18.88 -13.56 -9.30
N TYR A 102 18.42 -13.47 -8.05
CA TYR A 102 17.77 -12.27 -7.52
C TYR A 102 18.71 -11.07 -7.48
N GLU A 103 19.94 -11.22 -6.98
CA GLU A 103 20.90 -10.11 -6.90
C GLU A 103 21.28 -9.60 -8.30
N GLU A 104 21.45 -10.49 -9.27
CA GLU A 104 21.71 -10.12 -10.67
C GLU A 104 20.53 -9.36 -11.30
N ALA A 105 19.30 -9.88 -11.12
CA ALA A 105 18.10 -9.23 -11.63
C ALA A 105 17.88 -7.85 -10.98
N LYS A 106 18.10 -7.76 -9.68
CA LYS A 106 18.02 -6.49 -8.93
C LYS A 106 19.05 -5.49 -9.43
N ALA A 107 20.31 -5.89 -9.57
CA ALA A 107 21.37 -5.01 -10.08
C ALA A 107 21.05 -4.49 -11.49
N PHE A 108 20.46 -5.32 -12.35
CA PHE A 108 20.02 -4.91 -13.69
C PHE A 108 18.90 -3.86 -13.64
N VAL A 109 17.87 -4.09 -12.81
CA VAL A 109 16.77 -3.14 -12.62
C VAL A 109 17.28 -1.82 -12.05
N ASP A 110 18.15 -1.85 -11.04
CA ASP A 110 18.75 -0.67 -10.41
C ASP A 110 19.56 0.16 -11.43
N PHE A 111 20.35 -0.50 -12.28
CA PHE A 111 21.10 0.17 -13.36
C PHE A 111 20.17 0.89 -14.35
N TYR A 112 19.09 0.22 -14.77
CA TYR A 112 18.14 0.80 -15.72
C TYR A 112 17.36 1.98 -15.12
N LEU A 113 16.94 1.86 -13.85
CA LEU A 113 16.31 2.93 -13.08
C LEU A 113 17.23 4.14 -12.99
N HIS A 114 18.48 3.94 -12.60
CA HIS A 114 19.45 5.02 -12.49
C HIS A 114 19.69 5.73 -13.83
N THR A 115 19.87 4.97 -14.91
CA THR A 115 20.07 5.53 -16.26
C THR A 115 18.86 6.37 -16.70
N THR A 116 17.65 5.87 -16.47
CA THR A 116 16.41 6.60 -16.76
C THR A 116 16.32 7.89 -15.96
N GLU A 117 16.65 7.85 -14.67
CA GLU A 117 16.69 9.02 -13.80
C GLU A 117 17.63 10.11 -14.35
N GLN A 118 18.84 9.73 -14.78
CA GLN A 118 19.78 10.67 -15.38
C GLN A 118 19.25 11.25 -16.70
N HIS A 119 18.64 10.43 -17.55
CA HIS A 119 18.02 10.91 -18.78
C HIS A 119 16.88 11.90 -18.52
N MET A 120 16.10 11.72 -17.45
CA MET A 120 15.07 12.68 -17.06
C MET A 120 15.66 14.01 -16.63
N LYS A 121 16.73 13.99 -15.81
CA LYS A 121 17.43 15.20 -15.40
C LYS A 121 18.01 15.97 -16.60
N ILE A 122 18.67 15.28 -17.53
CA ILE A 122 19.17 15.92 -18.77
C ILE A 122 18.02 16.51 -19.60
N LYS A 123 16.94 15.75 -19.79
CA LYS A 123 15.75 16.25 -20.51
C LYS A 123 15.13 17.46 -19.81
N SER A 124 15.21 17.55 -18.49
CA SER A 124 14.70 18.68 -17.73
C SER A 124 15.40 20.00 -18.09
N GLU A 125 16.71 19.94 -18.37
CA GLU A 125 17.52 21.09 -18.78
C GLU A 125 17.22 21.55 -20.22
N GLN A 126 16.68 20.65 -21.05
CA GLN A 126 16.41 20.87 -22.47
C GLN A 126 14.92 21.08 -22.79
N ARG A 127 14.08 21.36 -21.77
CA ARG A 127 12.64 21.55 -21.96
C ARG A 127 12.31 22.76 -22.81
N SER A 128 11.19 22.70 -23.52
CA SER A 128 10.66 23.85 -24.25
C SER A 128 10.19 24.95 -23.26
N PRO A 129 10.19 26.22 -23.69
CA PRO A 129 9.68 27.32 -22.86
C PRO A 129 8.22 27.14 -22.41
N GLU A 130 7.40 26.50 -23.24
CA GLU A 130 5.99 26.24 -22.90
C GLU A 130 5.87 25.24 -21.74
N VAL A 131 6.62 24.14 -21.79
CA VAL A 131 6.64 23.12 -20.73
C VAL A 131 7.18 23.74 -19.44
N GLN A 132 8.27 24.50 -19.53
CA GLN A 132 8.86 25.16 -18.36
C GLN A 132 7.86 26.14 -17.72
N SER A 133 7.14 26.93 -18.51
CA SER A 133 6.12 27.85 -17.97
C SER A 133 4.98 27.14 -17.23
N LYS A 134 4.55 25.95 -17.69
CA LYS A 134 3.54 25.14 -16.99
C LYS A 134 4.07 24.63 -15.64
N ILE A 135 5.34 24.21 -15.60
CA ILE A 135 6.00 23.77 -14.37
C ILE A 135 6.16 24.95 -13.40
N ASP A 136 6.62 26.10 -13.87
CA ASP A 136 6.82 27.30 -13.05
C ASP A 136 5.51 27.76 -12.40
N LYS A 137 4.39 27.68 -13.13
CA LYS A 137 3.05 27.96 -12.58
C LYS A 137 2.69 27.01 -11.45
N ALA A 138 2.90 25.70 -11.62
CA ALA A 138 2.64 24.72 -10.58
C ALA A 138 3.57 24.92 -9.36
N ASN A 139 4.82 25.30 -9.60
CA ASN A 139 5.81 25.59 -8.56
C ASN A 139 5.46 26.83 -7.72
N ILE A 140 4.78 27.82 -8.30
CA ILE A 140 4.25 28.96 -7.55
C ILE A 140 3.14 28.51 -6.58
N GLU A 141 2.30 27.58 -7.02
CA GLU A 141 1.18 27.05 -6.21
C GLU A 141 1.64 26.04 -5.16
N TYR A 142 2.69 25.26 -5.45
CA TYR A 142 3.26 24.22 -4.58
C TYR A 142 4.80 24.37 -4.45
N PRO A 143 5.29 25.36 -3.68
CA PRO A 143 6.72 25.64 -3.54
C PRO A 143 7.55 24.48 -2.97
N GLU A 144 6.95 23.64 -2.13
CA GLU A 144 7.57 22.45 -1.53
C GLU A 144 8.00 21.41 -2.57
N PHE A 145 7.40 21.43 -3.77
CA PHE A 145 7.68 20.46 -4.83
C PHE A 145 8.61 21.00 -5.91
N VAL A 146 9.10 22.24 -5.80
CA VAL A 146 9.94 22.91 -6.81
C VAL A 146 11.10 22.03 -7.26
N HIS A 147 11.85 21.46 -6.32
CA HIS A 147 13.03 20.64 -6.63
C HIS A 147 12.65 19.37 -7.42
N ILE A 148 11.56 18.71 -7.03
CA ILE A 148 11.10 17.48 -7.67
C ILE A 148 10.50 17.78 -9.04
N ASN A 149 9.65 18.80 -9.15
CA ASN A 149 9.04 19.21 -10.41
C ASN A 149 10.11 19.64 -11.42
N ASN A 150 11.09 20.44 -11.00
CA ASN A 150 12.16 20.88 -11.89
C ASN A 150 12.96 19.70 -12.42
N ALA A 151 13.34 18.72 -11.58
CA ALA A 151 14.15 17.59 -12.02
C ALA A 151 13.35 16.51 -12.77
N TYR A 152 12.10 16.24 -12.38
CA TYR A 152 11.41 14.99 -12.75
C TYR A 152 10.07 15.19 -13.46
N ALA A 153 9.53 16.41 -13.57
CA ALA A 153 8.30 16.62 -14.36
C ALA A 153 8.45 16.11 -15.79
N PHE A 154 7.40 15.51 -16.33
CA PHE A 154 7.44 14.90 -17.66
C PHE A 154 6.15 15.17 -18.41
N GLU A 155 6.20 15.00 -19.73
CA GLU A 155 5.04 15.17 -20.59
C GLU A 155 4.48 13.81 -21.00
N VAL A 156 3.15 13.70 -21.01
CA VAL A 156 2.41 12.54 -21.52
C VAL A 156 1.12 13.02 -22.18
N GLY A 157 0.88 12.66 -23.44
CA GLY A 157 -0.32 13.06 -24.18
C GLY A 157 -0.55 14.57 -24.25
N GLY A 158 0.52 15.38 -24.29
CA GLY A 158 0.44 16.85 -24.26
C GLY A 158 0.21 17.46 -22.86
N ILE A 159 0.13 16.63 -21.82
CA ILE A 159 -0.07 17.05 -20.43
C ILE A 159 1.29 17.07 -19.73
N VAL A 160 1.61 18.19 -19.10
CA VAL A 160 2.78 18.29 -18.22
C VAL A 160 2.39 17.76 -16.85
N VAL A 161 3.02 16.66 -16.45
CA VAL A 161 2.80 15.98 -15.18
C VAL A 161 3.82 16.51 -14.17
N THR A 162 3.33 17.31 -13.22
CA THR A 162 4.06 17.71 -12.01
C THR A 162 3.65 16.82 -10.84
N LEU A 163 4.42 16.83 -9.75
CA LEU A 163 4.19 15.97 -8.58
C LEU A 163 2.79 16.19 -7.98
N ASN A 164 2.37 17.44 -7.78
CA ASN A 164 1.04 17.76 -7.26
C ASN A 164 -0.09 17.20 -8.15
N TYR A 165 0.05 17.35 -9.47
CA TYR A 165 -0.95 16.86 -10.43
C TYR A 165 -0.99 15.33 -10.45
N LEU A 166 0.18 14.69 -10.39
CA LEU A 166 0.30 13.24 -10.32
C LEU A 166 -0.37 12.69 -9.06
N LEU A 167 -0.03 13.23 -7.89
CA LEU A 167 -0.62 12.80 -6.61
C LEU A 167 -2.15 12.97 -6.61
N TRP A 168 -2.64 14.11 -7.10
CA TRP A 168 -4.08 14.35 -7.23
C TRP A 168 -4.75 13.36 -8.19
N ALA A 169 -4.16 13.11 -9.36
CA ALA A 169 -4.73 12.21 -10.35
C ALA A 169 -4.82 10.77 -9.82
N LEU A 170 -3.76 10.28 -9.17
CA LEU A 170 -3.74 8.95 -8.56
C LEU A 170 -4.71 8.83 -7.39
N ASP A 171 -4.78 9.83 -6.50
CA ASP A 171 -5.75 9.85 -5.39
C ASP A 171 -7.20 9.81 -5.91
N LYS A 172 -7.49 10.57 -6.97
CA LYS A 172 -8.80 10.56 -7.62
C LYS A 172 -9.13 9.19 -8.19
N SER A 173 -8.18 8.51 -8.81
CA SER A 173 -8.38 7.16 -9.32
C SER A 173 -8.73 6.17 -8.20
N ILE A 174 -7.94 6.17 -7.12
CA ILE A 174 -8.14 5.30 -5.95
C ILE A 174 -9.53 5.52 -5.34
N LYS A 175 -10.00 6.77 -5.25
CA LYS A 175 -11.27 7.10 -4.59
C LYS A 175 -12.50 7.01 -5.47
N ARG A 176 -12.39 7.21 -6.79
CA ARG A 176 -13.53 7.46 -7.69
C ARG A 176 -13.54 6.63 -8.98
N GLY A 177 -12.61 5.69 -9.16
CA GLY A 177 -12.65 4.73 -10.27
C GLY A 177 -11.96 5.18 -11.56
N GLY A 178 -10.79 5.81 -11.43
CA GLY A 178 -9.85 6.08 -12.55
C GLY A 178 -9.72 7.54 -13.00
N HIS A 179 -8.60 7.84 -13.66
CA HIS A 179 -8.28 9.15 -14.25
C HIS A 179 -7.67 8.97 -15.64
N PRO A 180 -7.97 9.84 -16.64
CA PRO A 180 -7.42 9.70 -18.00
C PRO A 180 -5.88 9.64 -18.06
N LEU A 181 -5.21 10.19 -17.05
CA LEU A 181 -3.75 10.10 -16.92
C LEU A 181 -3.26 8.65 -16.93
N GLU A 182 -3.95 7.69 -16.30
CA GLU A 182 -3.49 6.30 -16.21
C GLU A 182 -3.45 5.60 -17.57
N ALA A 183 -4.47 5.87 -18.40
CA ALA A 183 -4.52 5.39 -19.77
C ALA A 183 -3.34 5.98 -20.57
N LEU A 184 -3.08 7.28 -20.43
CA LEU A 184 -1.96 7.96 -21.10
C LEU A 184 -0.60 7.42 -20.63
N LEU A 185 -0.41 7.25 -19.32
CA LEU A 185 0.82 6.68 -18.74
C LEU A 185 1.06 5.27 -19.27
N THR A 186 0.01 4.48 -19.44
CA THR A 186 0.09 3.12 -19.98
C THR A 186 0.41 3.12 -21.48
N ILE A 187 -0.32 3.94 -22.26
CA ILE A 187 -0.18 4.01 -23.73
C ILE A 187 1.22 4.52 -24.13
N GLU A 188 1.75 5.51 -23.41
CA GLU A 188 3.06 6.10 -23.72
C GLU A 188 4.21 5.51 -22.87
N ASN A 189 3.94 4.46 -22.10
CA ASN A 189 4.91 3.76 -21.25
C ASN A 189 5.67 4.69 -20.28
N LYS A 190 4.94 5.53 -19.54
CA LYS A 190 5.44 6.56 -18.61
C LYS A 190 5.35 6.19 -17.12
N TRP A 191 5.07 4.94 -16.82
CA TRP A 191 5.00 4.45 -15.44
C TRP A 191 6.36 4.47 -14.73
N LEU A 192 7.46 4.36 -15.49
CA LEU A 192 8.80 4.44 -14.93
C LEU A 192 9.13 5.86 -14.45
N GLU A 193 8.84 6.86 -15.28
CA GLU A 193 8.93 8.28 -14.92
C GLU A 193 8.06 8.62 -13.70
N THR A 194 6.86 8.05 -13.65
CA THR A 194 5.94 8.14 -12.50
C THR A 194 6.57 7.57 -11.23
N GLN A 195 7.14 6.36 -11.31
CA GLN A 195 7.79 5.70 -10.18
C GLN A 195 9.02 6.49 -9.69
N ILE A 196 9.84 7.00 -10.61
CA ILE A 196 11.03 7.81 -10.28
C ILE A 196 10.60 9.09 -9.54
N MET A 197 9.57 9.79 -10.02
CA MET A 197 9.05 11.01 -9.38
C MET A 197 8.50 10.72 -7.97
N LEU A 198 7.72 9.65 -7.80
CA LEU A 198 7.19 9.25 -6.49
C LEU A 198 8.30 8.81 -5.53
N LYS A 199 9.35 8.13 -6.04
CA LYS A 199 10.53 7.79 -5.24
C LYS A 199 11.25 9.04 -4.76
N ALA A 200 11.46 10.04 -5.62
CA ALA A 200 12.06 11.31 -5.22
C ALA A 200 11.24 12.03 -4.13
N TYR A 201 9.91 11.96 -4.21
CA TYR A 201 9.03 12.47 -3.15
C TYR A 201 9.14 11.67 -1.85
N SER A 202 9.17 10.35 -1.92
CA SER A 202 9.38 9.50 -0.74
C SER A 202 10.73 9.75 -0.07
N ASP A 203 11.79 10.01 -0.84
CA ASP A 203 13.12 10.30 -0.31
C ASP A 203 13.14 11.70 0.34
N TYR A 204 12.44 12.68 -0.24
CA TYR A 204 12.23 14.00 0.37
C TYR A 204 11.53 13.91 1.73
N LEU A 205 10.43 13.15 1.84
CA LEU A 205 9.69 12.96 3.10
C LEU A 205 10.48 12.25 4.20
N ARG A 206 11.59 11.58 3.88
CA ARG A 206 12.46 10.90 4.86
C ARG A 206 13.57 11.79 5.42
N LEU A 207 13.78 12.97 4.82
CA LEU A 207 14.81 13.92 5.23
C LEU A 207 14.32 14.94 6.27
N ASP A 208 13.00 15.04 6.46
CA ASP A 208 12.31 15.81 7.52
C ASP A 208 11.90 14.90 8.69
#